data_AF-A0A9D6L782-F1
#
_entry.id   AF-A0A9D6L782-F1
#
_cell.length_a   1.000
_cell.length_b   1.000
_cell.length_c   1.000
_cell.angle_alpha   90.00
_cell.angle_beta   90.00
_cell.angle_gamma   90.00
#
_symmetry.space_group_name_H-M   'P 1'
#
loop_
_entity.id
_entity.type
_entity.pdbx_description
1 polymer ?
#
loop_
_entity_poly.entity_id
_entity_poly.type
_entity_poly.pdbx_seq_one_letter_code
_entity_poly.pdbx_strand_id
1 'polypeptide(L)' 'MRRRDPHGRSGVAAGCAVITVSDTRGAADDRSGDVLCAALERGGHRVVARAWVRDEPAA' A
#
# COMPACT_ATOMS: atom_id res chain seq x y z
N MET A 1 -23.48 -14.71 -6.26
CA MET A 1 -23.66 -13.67 -5.22
C MET A 1 -22.56 -12.63 -5.40
N ARG A 2 -22.81 -11.51 -6.11
CA ARG A 2 -21.87 -10.38 -6.17
C ARG A 2 -22.29 -9.38 -5.11
N ARG A 3 -21.45 -9.14 -4.10
CA ARG A 3 -21.65 -8.03 -3.17
C ARG A 3 -21.74 -6.76 -4.03
N ARG A 4 -22.87 -6.06 -3.96
CA ARG A 4 -22.97 -4.71 -4.51
C ARG A 4 -22.24 -3.80 -3.54
N ASP A 5 -21.20 -3.14 -4.01
CA ASP A 5 -20.54 -2.08 -3.24
C ASP A 5 -21.47 -0.87 -3.17
N PRO A 6 -21.79 -0.35 -1.97
CA PRO A 6 -22.67 0.82 -1.80
C PRO A 6 -22.07 2.12 -2.35
N HIS A 7 -20.81 2.11 -2.82
CA HIS A 7 -20.10 3.27 -3.35
C HIS A 7 -20.01 3.34 -4.88
N GLY A 8 -20.77 2.51 -5.62
CA GLY A 8 -21.17 2.78 -7.01
C GLY A 8 -20.07 2.85 -8.08
N ARG A 9 -18.79 2.62 -7.75
CA ARG A 9 -17.70 2.61 -8.74
C ARG A 9 -17.28 1.17 -9.03
N SER A 10 -17.40 0.76 -10.29
CA SER A 10 -16.66 -0.39 -10.82
C SER A 10 -15.18 -0.17 -10.52
N GLY A 11 -14.57 -1.06 -9.74
CA GLY A 11 -13.19 -0.91 -9.29
C GLY A 11 -12.22 -0.87 -10.46
N VAL A 12 -11.72 0.32 -10.81
CA VAL A 12 -10.60 0.47 -11.74
C VAL A 12 -9.33 0.13 -10.99
N ALA A 13 -8.54 -0.80 -11.53
CA ALA A 13 -7.22 -1.14 -11.00
C ALA A 13 -6.33 0.12 -10.97
N ALA A 14 -5.68 0.37 -9.83
CA ALA A 14 -4.83 1.54 -9.61
C ALA A 14 -3.37 1.12 -9.47
N GLY A 15 -2.45 1.99 -9.86
CA GLY A 15 -1.05 1.91 -9.46
C GLY A 15 -0.86 2.57 -8.09
N CYS A 16 -0.22 1.89 -7.15
CA CYS A 16 -0.04 2.34 -5.78
C CYS A 16 1.45 2.40 -5.42
N ALA A 17 1.87 3.49 -4.80
CA ALA A 17 3.17 3.57 -4.12
C ALA A 17 2.97 3.33 -2.63
N VAL A 18 3.83 2.53 -2.00
CA VAL A 18 3.82 2.27 -0.56
C VAL A 18 5.08 2.87 0.06
N ILE A 19 4.90 3.82 0.98
CA ILE A 19 5.99 4.45 1.71
C ILE A 19 5.87 4.08 3.18
N THR A 20 6.89 3.42 3.70
CA THR A 20 6.99 3.09 5.12
C THR A 20 7.77 4.19 5.82
N VAL A 21 7.05 5.01 6.59
CA VAL A 21 7.65 6.00 7.49
C VAL A 21 7.97 5.30 8.79
N SER A 22 9.25 5.22 9.10
CA SER A 22 9.73 4.60 10.32
C SER A 22 11.16 5.06 10.59
N ASP A 23 11.39 5.49 11.83
CA ASP A 23 12.68 5.27 12.44
C ASP A 23 12.88 3.76 12.58
N THR A 24 14.05 3.17 12.72
CA THR A 24 14.24 1.71 12.96
C THR A 24 13.84 0.72 11.85
N ARG A 25 12.62 0.73 11.28
CA ARG A 25 12.22 -0.24 10.26
C ARG A 25 12.79 0.10 8.88
N GLY A 26 13.15 -0.94 8.14
CA GLY A 26 13.56 -0.89 6.74
C GLY A 26 13.00 -2.08 5.96
N ALA A 27 13.58 -2.37 4.80
CA ALA A 27 13.05 -3.41 3.91
C ALA A 27 13.00 -4.81 4.53
N ALA A 28 13.90 -5.12 5.48
CA ALA A 28 14.00 -6.46 6.07
C ALA A 28 12.91 -6.75 7.14
N ASP A 29 12.30 -5.72 7.72
CA ASP A 29 11.37 -5.84 8.85
C ASP A 29 10.08 -5.00 8.65
N ASP A 30 9.80 -4.59 7.42
CA ASP A 30 8.61 -3.84 7.03
C ASP A 30 7.35 -4.72 6.88
N ARG A 31 6.96 -5.38 7.97
CA ARG A 31 5.78 -6.25 8.01
C ARG A 31 4.49 -5.52 7.63
N SER A 32 4.34 -4.26 8.04
CA SER A 32 3.16 -3.46 7.74
C SER A 32 3.08 -3.13 6.25
N GLY A 33 4.19 -2.70 5.64
CA GLY A 33 4.27 -2.45 4.21
C GLY A 33 4.01 -3.71 3.40
N ASP A 34 4.52 -4.87 3.83
CA ASP A 34 4.26 -6.16 3.17
C ASP A 34 2.77 -6.53 3.22
N VAL A 35 2.12 -6.39 4.37
CA VAL A 35 0.68 -6.63 4.52
C VAL A 35 -0.13 -5.70 3.61
N LEU A 36 0.26 -4.42 3.51
CA LEU A 36 -0.43 -3.46 2.65
C LEU A 36 -0.25 -3.79 1.17
N CYS A 37 0.96 -4.14 0.74
CA CYS A 37 1.23 -4.56 -0.64
C CYS A 37 0.37 -5.77 -1.01
N ALA A 38 0.36 -6.80 -0.15
CA ALA A 38 -0.46 -7.99 -0.38
C ALA A 38 -1.96 -7.67 -0.43
N ALA A 39 -2.45 -6.75 0.40
CA ALA A 39 -3.85 -6.33 0.38
C ALA A 39 -4.21 -5.58 -0.92
N LEU A 40 -3.34 -4.68 -1.39
CA LEU A 40 -3.51 -3.94 -2.64
C LEU A 40 -3.55 -4.90 -3.84
N GLU A 41 -2.60 -5.83 -3.91
CA GLU A 41 -2.53 -6.83 -4.99
C GLU A 41 -3.75 -7.77 -4.97
N ARG A 42 -4.16 -8.24 -3.79
CA ARG A 42 -5.40 -9.04 -3.63
C ARG A 42 -6.66 -8.26 -4.00
N GLY A 43 -6.65 -6.94 -3.88
CA GLY A 43 -7.71 -6.05 -4.33
C GLY A 43 -7.72 -5.79 -5.85
N GLY A 44 -6.73 -6.31 -6.59
CA GLY A 44 -6.60 -6.08 -8.03
C GLY A 44 -5.84 -4.79 -8.40
N HIS A 45 -5.19 -4.14 -7.44
CA HIS A 45 -4.29 -3.02 -7.68
C HIS A 45 -2.86 -3.50 -7.95
N ARG A 46 -2.00 -2.61 -8.44
CA ARG A 46 -0.57 -2.90 -8.66
C ARG A 46 0.28 -2.00 -7.78
N VAL A 47 1.19 -2.59 -7.01
CA VAL A 47 2.24 -1.81 -6.33
C VAL A 47 3.30 -1.44 -7.36
N VAL A 48 3.50 -0.14 -7.60
CA VAL A 48 4.44 0.38 -8.60
C VAL A 48 5.74 0.88 -7.99
N ALA A 49 5.75 1.15 -6.68
CA ALA A 49 6.93 1.61 -5.95
C ALA A 49 6.84 1.26 -4.47
N ARG A 50 8.01 1.04 -3.85
CA ARG A 50 8.18 0.95 -2.40
C ARG A 50 9.31 1.87 -1.96
N ALA A 51 9.13 2.53 -0.82
CA ALA A 51 10.16 3.36 -0.21
C ALA A 51 10.10 3.29 1.33
N TRP A 52 11.22 3.60 1.97
CA TRP A 52 11.37 3.67 3.42
C TRP A 52 12.01 5.01 3.76
N VAL A 53 11.40 5.74 4.69
CA VAL A 53 11.86 7.07 5.11
C VAL A 53 11.82 7.18 6.63
N ARG A 54 12.67 8.04 7.18
CA ARG A 54 12.68 8.37 8.61
C ARG A 54 11.42 9.17 8.98
N ASP A 55 11.01 9.09 10.24
CA ASP A 55 9.84 9.84 10.73
C ASP A 55 10.21 11.27 11.08
N GLU A 56 10.65 12.02 10.08
CA GLU A 56 11.06 13.40 10.20
C GLU A 56 10.58 14.22 8.98
N PRO A 57 10.21 15.50 9.17
CA PRO A 57 9.87 16.37 8.06
C PRO A 57 11.08 16.60 7.16
N ALA A 58 10.83 16.74 5.85
CA ALA A 58 11.87 17.17 4.93
C ALA A 58 12.38 18.57 5.33
N ALA A 59 13.69 18.76 5.24
CA ALA A 59 14.35 20.05 5.46
C ALA A 59 14.03 21.05 4.34
#